data_AF-A0A2N5U4K8-F1
#
_entry.id   AF-A0A2N5U4K8-F1
#
_cell.length_a   1.000
_cell.length_b   1.000
_cell.length_c   1.000
_cell.angle_alpha   90.00
_cell.angle_beta   90.00
_cell.angle_gamma   90.00
#
_symmetry.space_group_name_H-M   'P 1'
#
loop_
_entity.id
_entity.type
_entity.pdbx_description
1 polymer ?
#
loop_
_entity_poly.entity_id
_entity_poly.type
_entity_poly.pdbx_seq_one_letter_code
_entity_poly.pdbx_strand_id
1 'polypeptide(L)'
;MADVHKLIPAPHEQQAAREAFIAKYGNPPWPFPKHEEWYWKHTPRPVDTLPLFKSLFLHPFLEHIGLRSTDDPTFGRYALPFSPGEKSIREDKKYTCWDGRIFLKDRGDGMPAEPVESKTSQWIWYQVWWDEEASKRTGVELDLLYCHGICEYGGAFSKNARKFLDAGYRLIVPDFPSHGRSTGFHVYLTDLDCMAHTVHVVLADVIKRDSAAGVAQRPVVVAGQSMGGFTTVLYGCLYHSPTVKSRPILTGLPQPKLLGLIPLCPMLAIAPDSRPAYLVELFARAVCRFAGRMPLANANKGNNTPDSQFEEQFLSDPQCYTGNLRAATGLNILSALDFTTAHLADLAVPFQVMHGGSDRVTNPSASIALYNESRSPKKSLKIYPLVEHVMLRVGRDEEDDLPRQKMMTEMIEFIEQLRASP
;
A
#
# COMPACT_ATOMS: atom_id res chain seq x y z
N MET A 1 -22.58 18.19 1.79
CA MET A 1 -21.40 18.33 2.69
C MET A 1 -21.77 18.03 4.13
N ALA A 2 -22.71 18.77 4.74
CA ALA A 2 -23.29 18.40 6.05
C ALA A 2 -23.80 16.95 6.07
N ASP A 3 -24.29 16.44 4.94
CA ASP A 3 -24.77 15.05 4.83
C ASP A 3 -23.67 13.99 4.77
N VAL A 4 -22.43 14.33 4.41
CA VAL A 4 -21.32 13.35 4.37
C VAL A 4 -20.78 13.09 5.78
N HIS A 5 -20.73 14.13 6.62
CA HIS A 5 -20.38 13.95 8.03
C HIS A 5 -21.41 13.10 8.80
N LYS A 6 -22.67 13.08 8.36
CA LYS A 6 -23.70 12.18 8.91
C LYS A 6 -23.44 10.69 8.59
N LEU A 7 -22.56 10.40 7.62
CA LEU A 7 -22.14 9.03 7.31
C LEU A 7 -20.99 8.56 8.21
N ILE A 8 -20.47 9.40 9.12
CA ILE A 8 -19.53 9.03 10.16
C ILE A 8 -20.35 8.76 11.43
N PRO A 9 -20.52 7.49 11.85
CA PRO A 9 -21.34 7.17 13.01
C PRO A 9 -20.74 7.72 14.30
N ALA A 10 -21.61 8.02 15.27
CA ALA A 10 -21.18 8.40 16.61
C ALA A 10 -20.46 7.23 17.31
N PRO A 11 -19.55 7.49 18.27
CA PRO A 11 -18.77 6.43 18.92
C PRO A 11 -19.60 5.27 19.51
N HIS A 12 -20.79 5.57 20.04
CA HIS A 12 -21.70 4.55 20.58
C HIS A 12 -22.30 3.65 19.49
N GLU A 13 -22.60 4.19 18.30
CA GLU A 13 -23.09 3.41 17.15
C GLU A 13 -21.99 2.50 16.61
N GLN A 14 -20.75 3.01 16.52
CA GLN A 14 -19.59 2.21 16.12
C GLN A 14 -19.35 1.05 17.10
N GLN A 15 -19.44 1.33 18.40
CA GLN A 15 -19.29 0.32 19.45
C GLN A 15 -20.39 -0.74 19.38
N ALA A 16 -21.65 -0.32 19.21
CA ALA A 16 -22.78 -1.24 19.05
C ALA A 16 -22.63 -2.14 17.81
N ALA A 17 -22.13 -1.61 16.69
CA ALA A 17 -21.86 -2.41 15.49
C ALA A 17 -20.78 -3.48 15.72
N ARG A 18 -19.71 -3.16 16.46
CA ARG A 18 -18.70 -4.14 16.86
C ARG A 18 -19.26 -5.23 17.78
N GLU A 19 -20.05 -4.82 18.77
CA GLU A 19 -20.70 -5.76 19.69
C GLU A 19 -21.66 -6.69 18.94
N ALA A 20 -22.41 -6.18 17.95
CA ALA A 20 -23.25 -6.98 17.08
C ALA A 20 -22.45 -7.97 16.23
N PHE A 21 -21.30 -7.54 15.67
CA PHE A 21 -20.40 -8.42 14.93
C PHE A 21 -19.88 -9.56 15.83
N ILE A 22 -19.38 -9.22 17.02
CA ILE A 22 -18.86 -10.19 17.99
C ILE A 22 -19.98 -11.11 18.49
N ALA A 23 -21.19 -10.61 18.70
CA ALA A 23 -22.34 -11.42 19.10
C ALA A 23 -22.72 -12.43 18.01
N LYS A 24 -22.62 -12.05 16.73
CA LYS A 24 -22.94 -12.92 15.59
C LYS A 24 -21.85 -13.97 15.33
N TYR A 25 -20.59 -13.57 15.28
CA TYR A 25 -19.49 -14.43 14.83
C TYR A 25 -18.59 -14.97 15.94
N GLY A 26 -18.72 -14.42 17.15
CA GLY A 26 -17.79 -14.67 18.25
C GLY A 26 -16.37 -14.21 17.94
N ASN A 27 -15.43 -14.64 18.78
CA ASN A 27 -13.99 -14.51 18.56
C ASN A 27 -13.31 -15.89 18.51
N PRO A 28 -13.77 -16.83 17.66
CA PRO A 28 -13.10 -18.11 17.53
C PRO A 28 -11.69 -17.91 16.95
N PRO A 29 -10.71 -18.72 17.36
CA PRO A 29 -9.41 -18.78 16.69
C PRO A 29 -9.60 -18.95 15.18
N TRP A 30 -8.68 -18.41 14.39
CA TRP A 30 -8.70 -18.56 12.96
C TRP A 30 -8.50 -20.03 12.57
N PRO A 31 -9.49 -20.66 11.90
CA PRO A 31 -9.36 -22.02 11.42
C PRO A 31 -8.45 -21.99 10.18
N PHE A 32 -7.14 -21.92 10.40
CA PHE A 32 -6.17 -21.98 9.33
C PHE A 32 -6.42 -23.23 8.48
N PRO A 33 -6.45 -23.14 7.14
CA PRO A 33 -6.65 -24.31 6.31
C PRO A 33 -5.47 -25.29 6.49
N LYS A 34 -5.75 -26.56 6.79
CA LYS A 34 -4.70 -27.57 7.06
C LYS A 34 -3.67 -27.68 5.93
N HIS A 35 -4.10 -27.57 4.68
CA HIS A 35 -3.22 -27.64 3.51
C HIS A 35 -2.35 -26.38 3.34
N GLU A 36 -2.60 -25.31 4.10
CA GLU A 36 -1.81 -24.07 4.13
C GLU A 36 -0.92 -23.96 5.37
N GLU A 37 -0.92 -24.96 6.26
CA GLU A 37 -0.16 -24.93 7.53
C GLU A 37 1.34 -24.71 7.31
N TRP A 38 1.88 -25.20 6.19
CA TRP A 38 3.26 -24.96 5.76
C TRP A 38 3.60 -23.46 5.65
N TYR A 39 2.65 -22.62 5.28
CA TYR A 39 2.86 -21.18 5.15
C TYR A 39 2.73 -20.50 6.52
N TRP A 40 1.58 -20.67 7.16
CA TRP A 40 1.22 -19.90 8.35
C TRP A 40 1.99 -20.30 9.62
N LYS A 41 2.46 -21.55 9.72
CA LYS A 41 3.18 -22.04 10.91
C LYS A 41 4.65 -22.35 10.68
N HIS A 42 4.97 -22.90 9.50
CA HIS A 42 6.31 -23.46 9.26
C HIS A 42 7.22 -22.52 8.47
N THR A 43 6.66 -21.50 7.80
CA THR A 43 7.49 -20.52 7.09
C THR A 43 8.07 -19.54 8.11
N PRO A 44 9.40 -19.40 8.17
CA PRO A 44 10.03 -18.53 9.15
C PRO A 44 9.72 -17.07 8.83
N ARG A 45 9.44 -16.29 9.87
CA ARG A 45 9.34 -14.83 9.80
C ARG A 45 10.73 -14.21 9.85
N PRO A 46 11.24 -13.63 8.75
CA PRO A 46 12.61 -13.15 8.75
C PRO A 46 12.83 -11.96 9.70
N VAL A 47 11.77 -11.21 10.03
CA VAL A 47 11.85 -10.11 11.02
C VAL A 47 12.10 -10.62 12.45
N ASP A 48 11.57 -11.79 12.80
CA ASP A 48 11.68 -12.36 14.16
C ASP A 48 13.06 -12.93 14.47
N THR A 49 13.78 -13.34 13.42
CA THR A 49 15.06 -14.03 13.54
C THR A 49 16.26 -13.07 13.57
N LEU A 50 16.01 -11.76 13.46
CA LEU A 50 17.05 -10.74 13.43
C LEU A 50 17.37 -10.26 14.85
N PRO A 51 18.56 -10.56 15.40
CA PRO A 51 18.92 -10.10 16.74
C PRO A 51 18.91 -8.57 16.77
N LEU A 52 18.14 -8.00 17.70
CA LEU A 52 17.88 -6.56 17.76
C LEU A 52 19.17 -5.75 17.79
N PHE A 53 20.13 -6.12 18.66
CA PHE A 53 21.45 -5.47 18.72
C PHE A 53 22.19 -5.52 17.38
N LYS A 54 22.20 -6.69 16.72
CA LYS A 54 22.90 -6.85 15.45
C LYS A 54 22.28 -5.97 14.36
N SER A 55 20.96 -5.93 14.29
CA SER A 55 20.25 -5.23 13.21
C SER A 55 20.21 -3.72 13.40
N LEU A 56 20.22 -3.25 14.66
CA LEU A 56 20.17 -1.84 15.02
C LEU A 56 21.54 -1.17 15.11
N PHE A 57 22.59 -1.90 15.50
CA PHE A 57 23.90 -1.30 15.78
C PHE A 57 25.01 -1.95 14.99
N LEU A 58 25.20 -3.27 15.11
CA LEU A 58 26.36 -3.94 14.50
C LEU A 58 26.33 -3.90 12.97
N HIS A 59 25.21 -4.30 12.34
CA HIS A 59 25.10 -4.34 10.89
C HIS A 59 25.21 -2.94 10.27
N PRO A 60 24.47 -1.90 10.71
CA PRO A 60 24.68 -0.54 10.22
C PRO A 60 26.12 -0.05 10.38
N PHE A 61 26.76 -0.34 11.52
CA PHE A 61 28.13 0.06 11.75
C PHE A 61 29.09 -0.62 10.77
N LEU A 62 28.98 -1.94 10.61
CA LEU A 62 29.80 -2.72 9.67
C LEU A 62 29.55 -2.33 8.20
N GLU A 63 28.30 -2.03 7.84
CA GLU A 63 27.90 -1.47 6.54
C GLU A 63 28.58 -0.11 6.32
N HIS A 64 28.54 0.77 7.32
CA HIS A 64 29.11 2.12 7.25
C HIS A 64 30.63 2.13 7.07
N ILE A 65 31.35 1.23 7.73
CA ILE A 65 32.82 1.11 7.60
C ILE A 65 33.25 0.17 6.46
N GLY A 66 32.32 -0.31 5.63
CA GLY A 66 32.61 -1.15 4.47
C GLY A 66 33.08 -2.57 4.80
N LEU A 67 32.95 -3.02 6.06
CA LEU A 67 33.30 -4.38 6.48
C LEU A 67 32.16 -5.39 6.30
N ARG A 68 31.00 -4.94 5.80
CA ARG A 68 29.86 -5.78 5.47
C ARG A 68 29.10 -5.22 4.27
N SER A 69 28.87 -6.04 3.26
CA SER A 69 27.74 -5.89 2.33
C SER A 69 26.61 -6.80 2.80
N THR A 70 25.35 -6.37 2.64
CA THR A 70 24.21 -7.21 3.04
C THR A 70 24.08 -8.36 2.03
N ASP A 71 24.43 -9.59 2.42
CA ASP A 71 24.34 -10.79 1.57
C ASP A 71 22.92 -11.00 1.01
N ASP A 72 21.91 -10.63 1.79
CA ASP A 72 20.52 -10.51 1.35
C ASP A 72 19.92 -9.16 1.81
N PRO A 73 19.80 -8.16 0.93
CA PRO A 73 19.26 -6.84 1.27
C PRO A 73 17.75 -6.84 1.57
N THR A 74 17.07 -8.00 1.46
CA THR A 74 15.69 -8.20 1.91
C THR A 74 15.60 -8.91 3.27
N PHE A 75 16.75 -9.27 3.86
CA PHE A 75 16.82 -9.97 5.14
C PHE A 75 15.96 -11.25 5.17
N GLY A 76 15.99 -12.06 4.12
CA GLY A 76 15.29 -13.33 3.99
C GLY A 76 13.90 -13.23 3.34
N ARG A 77 13.33 -12.04 3.19
CA ARG A 77 11.95 -11.88 2.69
C ARG A 77 11.79 -12.29 1.23
N TYR A 78 12.78 -12.00 0.38
CA TYR A 78 12.73 -12.35 -1.05
C TYR A 78 12.56 -13.86 -1.28
N ALA A 79 13.20 -14.67 -0.43
CA ALA A 79 13.19 -16.14 -0.54
C ALA A 79 11.92 -16.78 0.03
N LEU A 80 11.03 -16.01 0.67
CA LEU A 80 9.79 -16.55 1.20
C LEU A 80 8.91 -17.09 0.06
N PRO A 81 8.26 -18.24 0.27
CA PRO A 81 7.30 -18.77 -0.68
C PRO A 81 6.13 -17.78 -0.90
N PHE A 82 5.48 -17.86 -2.06
CA PHE A 82 4.24 -17.12 -2.29
C PHE A 82 3.16 -17.57 -1.31
N SER A 83 2.37 -16.62 -0.80
CA SER A 83 1.24 -16.91 0.08
C SER A 83 0.22 -17.83 -0.59
N PRO A 84 -0.65 -18.52 0.17
CA PRO A 84 -1.73 -19.31 -0.41
C PRO A 84 -2.63 -18.52 -1.37
N GLY A 85 -2.90 -17.25 -1.05
CA GLY A 85 -3.62 -16.33 -1.93
C GLY A 85 -2.88 -16.10 -3.26
N GLU A 86 -1.59 -15.77 -3.21
CA GLU A 86 -0.77 -15.61 -4.41
C GLU A 86 -0.69 -16.92 -5.22
N LYS A 87 -0.50 -18.07 -4.56
CA LYS A 87 -0.49 -19.39 -5.22
C LYS A 87 -1.82 -19.67 -5.94
N SER A 88 -2.96 -19.35 -5.31
CA SER A 88 -4.27 -19.57 -5.91
C SER A 88 -4.48 -18.80 -7.23
N ILE A 89 -3.79 -17.66 -7.41
CA ILE A 89 -3.78 -16.91 -8.67
C ILE A 89 -2.74 -17.51 -9.62
N ARG A 90 -1.54 -17.79 -9.13
CA ARG A 90 -0.41 -18.22 -9.98
C ARG A 90 -0.53 -19.64 -10.52
N GLU A 91 -1.24 -20.52 -9.82
CA GLU A 91 -1.45 -21.92 -10.22
C GLU A 91 -2.72 -22.10 -11.07
N ASP A 92 -3.61 -21.11 -11.06
CA ASP A 92 -4.80 -21.08 -11.90
C ASP A 92 -4.38 -20.77 -13.35
N LYS A 93 -4.48 -21.78 -14.22
CA LYS A 93 -4.07 -21.70 -15.65
C LYS A 93 -4.82 -20.65 -16.45
N LYS A 94 -5.91 -20.10 -15.90
CA LYS A 94 -6.64 -18.98 -16.47
C LYS A 94 -5.80 -17.70 -16.52
N TYR A 95 -4.86 -17.53 -15.60
CA TYR A 95 -4.13 -16.27 -15.43
C TYR A 95 -2.70 -16.35 -15.94
N THR A 96 -2.32 -15.39 -16.77
CA THR A 96 -0.93 -15.09 -17.09
C THR A 96 -0.32 -14.33 -15.91
N CYS A 97 0.74 -14.89 -15.32
CA CYS A 97 1.44 -14.28 -14.19
C CYS A 97 2.93 -14.12 -14.50
N TRP A 98 3.49 -12.95 -14.20
CA TRP A 98 4.93 -12.71 -14.31
C TRP A 98 5.42 -11.71 -13.28
N ASP A 99 6.71 -11.78 -12.96
CA ASP A 99 7.33 -10.94 -11.94
C ASP A 99 8.32 -9.97 -12.58
N GLY A 100 8.42 -8.78 -11.99
CA GLY A 100 9.40 -7.77 -12.34
C GLY A 100 10.32 -7.47 -11.16
N ARG A 101 11.60 -7.25 -11.46
CA ARG A 101 12.59 -6.80 -10.50
C ARG A 101 13.42 -5.70 -11.13
N ILE A 102 13.25 -4.48 -10.62
CA ILE A 102 13.85 -3.27 -11.16
C ILE A 102 15.00 -2.89 -10.24
N PHE A 103 16.23 -2.99 -10.74
CA PHE A 103 17.42 -2.58 -9.98
C PHE A 103 17.54 -1.07 -9.96
N LEU A 104 17.91 -0.54 -8.81
CA LEU A 104 18.03 0.90 -8.58
C LEU A 104 19.48 1.27 -8.29
N LYS A 105 19.89 2.44 -8.78
CA LYS A 105 21.17 3.04 -8.42
C LYS A 105 21.08 3.61 -7.01
N ASP A 106 21.99 3.19 -6.14
CA ASP A 106 22.14 3.80 -4.82
C ASP A 106 22.65 5.25 -4.97
N ARG A 107 21.97 6.20 -4.33
CA ARG A 107 22.27 7.63 -4.41
C ARG A 107 22.37 8.22 -3.02
N GLY A 108 23.55 8.75 -2.68
CA GLY A 108 23.80 9.46 -1.42
C GLY A 108 23.56 10.97 -1.47
N ASP A 109 23.12 11.49 -2.62
CA ASP A 109 22.95 12.93 -2.89
C ASP A 109 21.54 13.46 -2.61
N GLY A 110 20.64 12.62 -2.09
CA GLY A 110 19.26 12.98 -1.78
C GLY A 110 18.33 13.03 -3.00
N MET A 111 18.80 12.64 -4.19
CA MET A 111 17.96 12.48 -5.37
C MET A 111 17.25 11.11 -5.38
N PRO A 112 16.08 10.99 -6.03
CA PRO A 112 15.38 9.72 -6.17
C PRO A 112 16.26 8.65 -6.83
N ALA A 113 16.14 7.41 -6.34
CA ALA A 113 16.88 6.28 -6.88
C ALA A 113 16.38 5.93 -8.29
N GLU A 114 17.27 5.95 -9.27
CA GLU A 114 16.96 5.74 -10.69
C GLU A 114 17.11 4.26 -11.08
N PRO A 115 16.27 3.74 -12.00
CA PRO A 115 16.41 2.38 -12.49
C PRO A 115 17.69 2.21 -13.32
N VAL A 116 18.36 1.07 -13.17
CA VAL A 116 19.55 0.67 -13.92
C VAL A 116 19.43 -0.77 -14.42
N GLU A 117 20.11 -1.05 -15.54
CA GLU A 117 20.14 -2.41 -16.11
C GLU A 117 21.07 -3.35 -15.35
N SER A 118 22.13 -2.80 -14.74
CA SER A 118 23.08 -3.60 -13.95
C SER A 118 22.47 -4.02 -12.62
N LYS A 119 22.73 -5.26 -12.19
CA LYS A 119 22.32 -5.74 -10.87
C LYS A 119 22.93 -4.88 -9.76
N THR A 120 22.11 -4.47 -8.81
CA THR A 120 22.52 -3.75 -7.59
C THR A 120 21.93 -4.42 -6.35
N SER A 121 22.34 -3.96 -5.17
CA SER A 121 21.77 -4.38 -3.89
C SER A 121 20.44 -3.68 -3.54
N GLN A 122 19.93 -2.81 -4.42
CA GLN A 122 18.66 -2.11 -4.25
C GLN A 122 17.74 -2.46 -5.41
N TRP A 123 16.55 -2.96 -5.11
CA TRP A 123 15.54 -3.22 -6.13
C TRP A 123 14.12 -3.10 -5.61
N ILE A 124 13.23 -2.83 -6.55
CA ILE A 124 11.79 -2.95 -6.39
C ILE A 124 11.35 -4.24 -7.05
N TRP A 125 10.59 -5.04 -6.31
CA TRP A 125 9.89 -6.19 -6.82
C TRP A 125 8.42 -5.84 -7.07
N TYR A 126 7.86 -6.37 -8.15
CA TYR A 126 6.43 -6.30 -8.42
C TYR A 126 5.98 -7.55 -9.15
N GLN A 127 4.69 -7.83 -9.10
CA GLN A 127 4.07 -8.92 -9.86
C GLN A 127 2.93 -8.39 -10.72
N VAL A 128 2.66 -9.11 -11.80
CA VAL A 128 1.56 -8.85 -12.71
C VAL A 128 0.71 -10.09 -12.83
N TRP A 129 -0.60 -9.92 -12.70
CA TRP A 129 -1.61 -10.95 -12.88
C TRP A 129 -2.59 -10.50 -13.95
N TRP A 130 -2.88 -11.37 -14.92
CA TRP A 130 -3.75 -10.99 -16.04
C TRP A 130 -4.61 -12.15 -16.53
N ASP A 131 -5.90 -11.88 -16.65
CA ASP A 131 -6.85 -12.73 -17.35
C ASP A 131 -7.02 -12.19 -18.78
N GLU A 132 -6.19 -12.68 -19.70
CA GLU A 132 -6.21 -12.25 -21.11
C GLU A 132 -7.55 -12.53 -21.78
N GLU A 133 -8.20 -13.64 -21.44
CA GLU A 133 -9.48 -14.02 -22.01
C GLU A 133 -10.62 -13.14 -21.47
N ALA A 134 -10.62 -12.78 -20.19
CA ALA A 134 -11.54 -11.76 -19.68
C ALA A 134 -11.28 -10.39 -20.29
N SER A 135 -10.03 -9.98 -20.49
CA SER A 135 -9.69 -8.71 -21.17
C SER A 135 -10.27 -8.68 -22.60
N LYS A 136 -10.11 -9.76 -23.38
CA LYS A 136 -10.72 -9.89 -24.72
C LYS A 136 -12.25 -9.88 -24.68
N ARG A 137 -12.85 -10.66 -23.78
CA ARG A 137 -14.31 -10.81 -23.66
C ARG A 137 -15.01 -9.52 -23.23
N THR A 138 -14.40 -8.75 -22.35
CA THR A 138 -14.96 -7.49 -21.82
C THR A 138 -14.56 -6.26 -22.65
N GLY A 139 -13.53 -6.37 -23.49
CA GLY A 139 -12.92 -5.24 -24.19
C GLY A 139 -12.20 -4.26 -23.25
N VAL A 140 -11.84 -4.70 -22.05
CA VAL A 140 -11.10 -3.88 -21.09
C VAL A 140 -9.61 -3.98 -21.40
N GLU A 141 -9.03 -2.88 -21.90
CA GLU A 141 -7.60 -2.74 -22.15
C GLU A 141 -6.92 -1.80 -21.14
N LEU A 142 -7.09 -2.07 -19.84
CA LEU A 142 -6.69 -1.16 -18.75
C LEU A 142 -5.88 -1.89 -17.67
N ASP A 143 -4.90 -1.19 -17.11
CA ASP A 143 -4.10 -1.66 -15.98
C ASP A 143 -4.62 -1.09 -14.66
N LEU A 144 -4.73 -1.93 -13.62
CA LEU A 144 -5.00 -1.49 -12.26
C LEU A 144 -3.76 -1.76 -11.41
N LEU A 145 -3.05 -0.69 -11.03
CA LEU A 145 -1.95 -0.79 -10.09
C LEU A 145 -2.47 -0.67 -8.65
N TYR A 146 -2.17 -1.64 -7.80
CA TYR A 146 -2.61 -1.64 -6.39
C TYR A 146 -1.45 -1.46 -5.41
N CYS A 147 -1.51 -0.39 -4.62
CA CYS A 147 -0.56 -0.03 -3.58
C CYS A 147 -0.98 -0.60 -2.21
N HIS A 148 -0.15 -1.43 -1.59
CA HIS A 148 -0.42 -2.04 -0.28
C HIS A 148 -0.22 -1.08 0.91
N GLY A 149 -0.75 -1.44 2.09
CA GLY A 149 -0.61 -0.68 3.32
C GLY A 149 0.76 -0.83 4.00
N ILE A 150 1.01 -0.05 5.06
CA ILE A 150 2.21 -0.22 5.88
C ILE A 150 2.17 -1.59 6.57
N CYS A 151 3.32 -2.22 6.73
CA CYS A 151 3.46 -3.54 7.36
C CYS A 151 2.86 -4.73 6.58
N GLU A 152 2.27 -4.48 5.40
CA GLU A 152 1.81 -5.50 4.46
C GLU A 152 2.79 -5.62 3.27
N TYR A 153 2.38 -6.33 2.23
CA TYR A 153 3.09 -6.51 0.97
C TYR A 153 2.05 -6.60 -0.16
N GLY A 154 2.48 -6.40 -1.41
CA GLY A 154 1.61 -6.38 -2.57
C GLY A 154 0.79 -7.65 -2.73
N GLY A 155 1.43 -8.81 -2.54
CA GLY A 155 0.80 -10.13 -2.67
C GLY A 155 -0.46 -10.36 -1.81
N ALA A 156 -0.62 -9.61 -0.70
CA ALA A 156 -1.81 -9.64 0.13
C ALA A 156 -3.10 -9.27 -0.65
N PHE A 157 -2.96 -8.52 -1.75
CA PHE A 157 -4.09 -8.15 -2.62
C PHE A 157 -4.69 -9.34 -3.39
N SER A 158 -4.01 -10.49 -3.44
CA SER A 158 -4.51 -11.71 -4.10
C SER A 158 -5.91 -12.13 -3.63
N LYS A 159 -6.25 -11.89 -2.35
CA LYS A 159 -7.59 -12.13 -1.77
C LYS A 159 -8.73 -11.33 -2.46
N ASN A 160 -8.38 -10.24 -3.12
CA ASN A 160 -9.29 -9.31 -3.79
C ASN A 160 -9.14 -9.30 -5.32
N ALA A 161 -8.10 -9.96 -5.85
CA ALA A 161 -7.71 -9.86 -7.24
C ALA A 161 -8.76 -10.38 -8.23
N ARG A 162 -9.41 -11.51 -7.92
CA ARG A 162 -10.26 -12.26 -8.86
C ARG A 162 -11.36 -11.41 -9.48
N LYS A 163 -12.01 -10.52 -8.71
CA LYS A 163 -13.08 -9.65 -9.23
C LYS A 163 -12.58 -8.69 -10.31
N PHE A 164 -11.37 -8.16 -10.16
CA PHE A 164 -10.77 -7.24 -11.14
C PHE A 164 -10.19 -8.00 -12.34
N LEU A 165 -9.61 -9.19 -12.11
CA LEU A 165 -9.17 -10.07 -13.20
C LEU A 165 -10.35 -10.50 -14.08
N ASP A 166 -11.47 -10.92 -13.46
CA ASP A 166 -12.67 -11.35 -14.19
C ASP A 166 -13.35 -10.18 -14.95
N ALA A 167 -13.14 -8.94 -14.48
CA ALA A 167 -13.53 -7.72 -15.18
C ALA A 167 -12.57 -7.31 -16.31
N GLY A 168 -11.47 -8.04 -16.52
CA GLY A 168 -10.53 -7.85 -17.64
C GLY A 168 -9.36 -6.91 -17.37
N TYR A 169 -9.20 -6.42 -16.14
CA TYR A 169 -8.06 -5.59 -15.76
C TYR A 169 -6.77 -6.42 -15.66
N ARG A 170 -5.65 -5.87 -16.13
CA ARG A 170 -4.32 -6.39 -15.80
C ARG A 170 -3.89 -5.78 -14.47
N LEU A 171 -3.66 -6.61 -13.46
CA LEU A 171 -3.28 -6.17 -12.12
C LEU A 171 -1.77 -6.02 -12.04
N ILE A 172 -1.31 -4.86 -11.58
CA ILE A 172 0.10 -4.58 -11.30
C ILE A 172 0.25 -4.36 -9.80
N VAL A 173 1.07 -5.17 -9.14
CA VAL A 173 1.07 -5.26 -7.68
C VAL A 173 2.51 -5.15 -7.17
N PRO A 174 3.01 -3.93 -6.90
CA PRO A 174 4.36 -3.72 -6.39
C PRO A 174 4.47 -4.01 -4.89
N ASP A 175 5.66 -4.45 -4.48
CA ASP A 175 6.11 -4.38 -3.09
C ASP A 175 6.87 -3.07 -2.89
N PHE A 176 6.45 -2.23 -1.95
CA PHE A 176 7.13 -0.98 -1.66
C PHE A 176 8.54 -1.21 -1.08
N PRO A 177 9.43 -0.22 -1.16
CA PRO A 177 10.72 -0.26 -0.49
C PRO A 177 10.58 -0.75 0.95
N SER A 178 11.50 -1.60 1.38
CA SER A 178 11.50 -2.26 2.69
C SER A 178 10.33 -3.19 3.02
N HIS A 179 9.42 -3.47 2.08
CA HIS A 179 8.29 -4.39 2.27
C HIS A 179 8.37 -5.57 1.30
N GLY A 180 7.70 -6.67 1.65
CA GLY A 180 7.67 -7.89 0.84
C GLY A 180 9.06 -8.27 0.31
N ARG A 181 9.12 -8.47 -1.02
CA ARG A 181 10.29 -8.93 -1.78
C ARG A 181 11.19 -7.78 -2.28
N SER A 182 10.83 -6.54 -1.98
CA SER A 182 11.67 -5.37 -2.26
C SER A 182 12.76 -5.20 -1.21
N THR A 183 13.90 -4.60 -1.62
CA THR A 183 15.06 -4.39 -0.75
C THR A 183 14.78 -3.39 0.34
N GLY A 184 15.52 -3.51 1.45
CA GLY A 184 15.47 -2.63 2.59
C GLY A 184 15.26 -3.39 3.89
N PHE A 185 15.55 -2.75 5.00
CA PHE A 185 15.29 -3.32 6.32
C PHE A 185 13.80 -3.19 6.65
N HIS A 186 13.11 -4.28 7.07
CA HIS A 186 11.64 -4.36 7.05
C HIS A 186 10.97 -3.13 7.71
N VAL A 187 10.12 -2.40 6.97
CA VAL A 187 9.41 -1.17 7.42
C VAL A 187 10.35 -0.04 7.90
N TYR A 188 11.58 0.01 7.37
CA TYR A 188 12.52 1.11 7.59
C TYR A 188 12.54 2.02 6.37
N LEU A 189 11.76 3.09 6.45
CA LEU A 189 11.65 4.11 5.41
C LEU A 189 12.32 5.39 5.89
N THR A 190 13.33 5.85 5.16
CA THR A 190 14.03 7.11 5.41
C THR A 190 13.55 8.25 4.53
N ASP A 191 12.67 7.94 3.60
CA ASP A 191 11.96 8.85 2.69
C ASP A 191 10.66 8.15 2.30
N LEU A 192 9.56 8.89 2.24
CA LEU A 192 8.23 8.39 1.86
C LEU A 192 7.90 8.71 0.39
N ASP A 193 8.62 9.64 -0.24
CA ASP A 193 8.49 9.92 -1.68
C ASP A 193 8.89 8.70 -2.53
N CYS A 194 9.78 7.86 -2.00
CA CYS A 194 10.15 6.56 -2.59
C CYS A 194 8.94 5.68 -2.98
N MET A 195 7.79 5.83 -2.31
CA MET A 195 6.58 5.07 -2.67
C MET A 195 5.96 5.58 -3.97
N ALA A 196 5.86 6.91 -4.15
CA ALA A 196 5.40 7.49 -5.41
C ALA A 196 6.40 7.22 -6.55
N HIS A 197 7.70 7.27 -6.25
CA HIS A 197 8.75 6.87 -7.20
C HIS A 197 8.60 5.40 -7.60
N THR A 198 8.26 4.51 -6.65
CA THR A 198 7.99 3.10 -6.92
C THR A 198 6.85 2.91 -7.91
N VAL A 199 5.72 3.61 -7.72
CA VAL A 199 4.61 3.59 -8.68
C VAL A 199 5.09 4.01 -10.07
N HIS A 200 5.83 5.13 -10.17
CA HIS A 200 6.31 5.64 -11.45
C HIS A 200 7.27 4.66 -12.16
N VAL A 201 8.23 4.09 -11.42
CA VAL A 201 9.25 3.18 -11.96
C VAL A 201 8.65 1.85 -12.39
N VAL A 202 7.71 1.31 -11.62
CA VAL A 202 7.02 0.06 -11.98
C VAL A 202 6.20 0.25 -13.25
N LEU A 203 5.40 1.32 -13.35
CA LEU A 203 4.65 1.61 -14.57
C LEU A 203 5.57 1.83 -15.77
N ALA A 204 6.69 2.55 -15.59
CA ALA A 204 7.69 2.74 -16.63
C ALA A 204 8.29 1.40 -17.11
N ASP A 205 8.57 0.46 -16.21
CA ASP A 205 9.08 -0.87 -16.58
C ASP A 205 8.04 -1.70 -17.35
N VAL A 206 6.77 -1.69 -16.91
CA VAL A 206 5.68 -2.34 -17.64
C VAL A 206 5.54 -1.76 -19.06
N ILE A 207 5.58 -0.43 -19.21
CA ILE A 207 5.51 0.24 -20.50
C ILE A 207 6.67 -0.17 -21.41
N LYS A 208 7.89 -0.24 -20.88
CA LYS A 208 9.08 -0.68 -21.65
C LYS A 208 8.92 -2.13 -22.12
N ARG A 209 8.45 -3.03 -21.24
CA ARG A 209 8.22 -4.44 -21.57
C ARG A 209 7.16 -4.60 -22.65
N ASP A 210 6.02 -3.90 -22.51
CA ASP A 210 4.96 -3.89 -23.51
C ASP A 210 5.49 -3.37 -24.85
N SER A 211 6.21 -2.24 -24.85
CA SER A 211 6.78 -1.66 -26.06
C SER A 211 7.78 -2.60 -26.74
N ALA A 212 8.60 -3.33 -25.98
CA ALA A 212 9.53 -4.32 -26.51
C ALA A 212 8.81 -5.53 -27.12
N ALA A 213 7.62 -5.86 -26.63
CA ALA A 213 6.72 -6.89 -27.16
C ALA A 213 5.82 -6.38 -28.30
N GLY A 214 5.93 -5.10 -28.71
CA GLY A 214 5.06 -4.51 -29.73
C GLY A 214 3.62 -4.23 -29.25
N VAL A 215 3.40 -4.21 -27.93
CA VAL A 215 2.11 -3.94 -27.29
C VAL A 215 2.00 -2.44 -26.99
N ALA A 216 0.87 -1.84 -27.37
CA ALA A 216 0.60 -0.43 -27.06
C ALA A 216 0.41 -0.22 -25.57
N GLN A 217 0.88 0.92 -25.06
CA GLN A 217 0.69 1.30 -23.67
C GLN A 217 -0.81 1.35 -23.29
N ARG A 218 -1.17 0.55 -22.29
CA ARG A 218 -2.49 0.53 -21.67
C ARG A 218 -2.65 1.74 -20.73
N PRO A 219 -3.82 2.40 -20.71
CA PRO A 219 -4.13 3.35 -19.65
C PRO A 219 -4.15 2.66 -18.28
N VAL A 220 -3.86 3.43 -17.22
CA VAL A 220 -3.74 2.88 -15.86
C VAL A 220 -4.56 3.66 -14.85
N VAL A 221 -5.15 2.94 -13.89
CA VAL A 221 -5.68 3.49 -12.65
C VAL A 221 -4.82 3.01 -11.48
N VAL A 222 -4.52 3.91 -10.55
CA VAL A 222 -3.74 3.58 -9.35
C VAL A 222 -4.66 3.59 -8.13
N ALA A 223 -4.80 2.44 -7.48
CA ALA A 223 -5.58 2.27 -6.26
C ALA A 223 -4.67 1.89 -5.09
N GLY A 224 -5.13 2.09 -3.85
CA GLY A 224 -4.39 1.62 -2.69
C GLY A 224 -5.10 1.88 -1.38
N GLN A 225 -4.73 1.13 -0.34
CA GLN A 225 -5.35 1.22 1.00
C GLN A 225 -4.37 1.79 2.02
N SER A 226 -4.83 2.64 2.95
CA SER A 226 -4.02 3.16 4.06
C SER A 226 -2.77 3.92 3.57
N MET A 227 -1.56 3.47 3.92
CA MET A 227 -0.30 4.00 3.36
C MET A 227 -0.27 3.91 1.83
N GLY A 228 -0.82 2.85 1.23
CA GLY A 228 -0.95 2.74 -0.22
C GLY A 228 -1.95 3.74 -0.80
N GLY A 229 -3.02 4.05 -0.07
CA GLY A 229 -3.97 5.11 -0.41
C GLY A 229 -3.30 6.48 -0.38
N PHE A 230 -2.50 6.76 0.65
CA PHE A 230 -1.62 7.93 0.71
C PHE A 230 -0.68 7.99 -0.50
N THR A 231 -0.02 6.88 -0.86
CA THR A 231 0.86 6.82 -2.03
C THR A 231 0.14 7.21 -3.32
N THR A 232 -1.12 6.82 -3.50
CA THR A 232 -1.87 7.22 -4.71
C THR A 232 -2.01 8.74 -4.83
N VAL A 233 -2.32 9.42 -3.72
CA VAL A 233 -2.45 10.88 -3.65
C VAL A 233 -1.08 11.54 -3.86
N LEU A 234 -0.06 11.07 -3.15
CA LEU A 234 1.31 11.57 -3.28
C LEU A 234 1.83 11.43 -4.71
N TYR A 235 1.56 10.30 -5.37
CA TYR A 235 1.91 10.06 -6.78
C TYR A 235 1.23 11.08 -7.71
N GLY A 236 -0.07 11.33 -7.50
CA GLY A 236 -0.80 12.37 -8.24
C GLY A 236 -0.20 13.77 -8.04
N CYS A 237 0.19 14.12 -6.81
CA CYS A 237 0.82 15.41 -6.51
C CYS A 237 2.22 15.52 -7.12
N LEU A 238 3.08 14.52 -6.95
CA LEU A 238 4.48 14.62 -7.39
C LEU A 238 4.64 14.52 -8.91
N TYR A 239 3.91 13.62 -9.57
CA TYR A 239 4.15 13.30 -10.98
C TYR A 239 3.12 13.90 -11.95
N HIS A 240 1.96 14.31 -11.45
CA HIS A 240 0.84 14.73 -12.30
C HIS A 240 0.30 16.11 -11.94
N SER A 241 0.93 16.81 -11.00
CA SER A 241 0.63 18.20 -10.71
C SER A 241 1.59 19.15 -11.43
N PRO A 242 1.10 20.19 -12.12
CA PRO A 242 1.96 21.18 -12.77
C PRO A 242 2.60 22.17 -11.77
N THR A 243 2.08 22.26 -10.55
CA THR A 243 2.46 23.27 -9.54
C THR A 243 3.43 22.74 -8.48
N VAL A 244 3.43 21.42 -8.23
CA VAL A 244 4.33 20.79 -7.25
C VAL A 244 5.73 20.60 -7.84
N LYS A 245 6.68 21.43 -7.41
CA LYS A 245 8.09 21.38 -7.84
C LYS A 245 9.10 21.38 -6.69
N SER A 246 8.62 21.39 -5.45
CA SER A 246 9.42 21.49 -4.24
C SER A 246 10.10 20.18 -3.83
N ARG A 247 9.71 19.05 -4.43
CA ARG A 247 10.29 17.72 -4.20
C ARG A 247 10.86 17.16 -5.50
N PRO A 248 12.01 16.47 -5.46
CA PRO A 248 12.61 15.90 -6.66
C PRO A 248 11.77 14.74 -7.19
N ILE A 249 11.74 14.58 -8.51
CA ILE A 249 11.05 13.48 -9.18
C ILE A 249 11.98 12.79 -10.17
N LEU A 250 11.65 11.56 -10.53
CA LEU A 250 12.33 10.84 -11.60
C LEU A 250 11.98 11.45 -12.96
N THR A 251 12.98 11.55 -13.83
CA THR A 251 12.83 12.09 -15.19
C THR A 251 13.41 11.11 -16.22
N GLY A 252 13.07 11.27 -17.50
CA GLY A 252 13.57 10.41 -18.59
C GLY A 252 12.96 9.01 -18.66
N LEU A 253 11.94 8.72 -17.84
CA LEU A 253 11.18 7.47 -17.90
C LEU A 253 9.92 7.62 -18.77
N PRO A 254 9.46 6.54 -19.44
CA PRO A 254 8.18 6.54 -20.15
C PRO A 254 7.04 7.00 -19.25
N GLN A 255 6.24 7.95 -19.75
CA GLN A 255 5.17 8.55 -18.96
C GLN A 255 3.92 7.66 -18.97
N PRO A 256 3.40 7.25 -17.79
CA PRO A 256 2.16 6.49 -17.71
C PRO A 256 0.94 7.28 -18.18
N LYS A 257 0.07 6.66 -18.99
CA LYS A 257 -1.26 7.17 -19.32
C LYS A 257 -2.20 7.00 -18.11
N LEU A 258 -2.04 7.84 -17.10
CA LEU A 258 -2.85 7.80 -15.88
C LEU A 258 -4.27 8.29 -16.15
N LEU A 259 -5.27 7.45 -15.87
CA LEU A 259 -6.69 7.80 -15.99
C LEU A 259 -7.29 8.34 -14.69
N GLY A 260 -6.84 7.80 -13.55
CA GLY A 260 -7.37 8.22 -12.26
C GLY A 260 -6.77 7.50 -11.07
N LEU A 261 -7.17 7.94 -9.89
CA LEU A 261 -6.72 7.44 -8.60
C LEU A 261 -7.89 6.92 -7.76
N ILE A 262 -7.67 5.87 -6.98
CA ILE A 262 -8.64 5.34 -6.02
C ILE A 262 -7.97 5.17 -4.65
N PRO A 263 -7.83 6.26 -3.86
CA PRO A 263 -7.39 6.16 -2.49
C PRO A 263 -8.49 5.55 -1.59
N LEU A 264 -8.20 4.39 -0.99
CA LEU A 264 -8.99 3.73 0.03
C LEU A 264 -8.41 4.05 1.41
N CYS A 265 -9.24 4.55 2.33
CA CYS A 265 -8.87 4.99 3.68
C CYS A 265 -7.46 5.62 3.77
N PRO A 266 -7.15 6.64 2.94
CA PRO A 266 -5.77 7.10 2.78
C PRO A 266 -5.27 7.74 4.08
N MET A 267 -4.04 7.38 4.45
CA MET A 267 -3.33 7.98 5.59
C MET A 267 -2.96 9.43 5.24
N LEU A 268 -3.88 10.38 5.42
CA LEU A 268 -3.70 11.80 5.06
C LEU A 268 -3.65 12.74 6.27
N ALA A 269 -3.98 12.24 7.47
CA ALA A 269 -3.83 13.00 8.69
C ALA A 269 -3.45 12.08 9.84
N ILE A 270 -2.65 12.60 10.77
CA ILE A 270 -2.48 12.01 12.09
C ILE A 270 -3.45 12.71 13.04
N ALA A 271 -4.16 11.93 13.85
CA ALA A 271 -4.99 12.48 14.91
C ALA A 271 -4.13 13.39 15.80
N PRO A 272 -4.57 14.62 16.14
CA PRO A 272 -3.77 15.56 16.92
C PRO A 272 -3.16 14.97 18.20
N ASP A 273 -3.92 14.12 18.90
CA ASP A 273 -3.49 13.45 20.15
C ASP A 273 -2.38 12.41 19.96
N SER A 274 -2.11 12.00 18.72
CA SER A 274 -1.05 11.03 18.38
C SER A 274 0.20 11.70 17.81
N ARG A 275 0.19 13.03 17.58
CA ARG A 275 1.38 13.77 17.14
C ARG A 275 2.29 14.01 18.35
N PRO A 276 3.57 13.57 18.33
CA PRO A 276 4.50 13.90 19.39
C PRO A 276 4.61 15.42 19.56
N ALA A 277 4.81 15.89 20.80
CA ALA A 277 5.10 17.29 21.04
C ALA A 277 6.31 17.75 20.22
N TYR A 278 6.31 18.99 19.72
CA TYR A 278 7.34 19.48 18.78
C TYR A 278 8.79 19.29 19.28
N LEU A 279 9.02 19.46 20.59
CA LEU A 279 10.34 19.23 21.19
C LEU A 279 10.76 17.75 21.19
N VAL A 280 9.79 16.83 21.37
CA VAL A 280 10.00 15.39 21.26
C VAL A 280 10.27 15.01 19.80
N GLU A 281 9.56 15.64 18.86
CA GLU A 281 9.81 15.47 17.42
C GLU A 281 11.23 15.94 17.04
N LEU A 282 11.68 17.11 17.53
CA LEU A 282 13.01 17.65 17.26
C LEU A 282 14.12 16.74 17.84
N PHE A 283 13.93 16.25 19.08
CA PHE A 283 14.84 15.29 19.69
C PHE A 283 14.86 13.97 18.92
N ALA A 284 13.70 13.45 18.51
CA ALA A 284 13.59 12.24 17.70
C ALA A 284 14.31 12.40 16.35
N ARG A 285 14.21 13.58 15.69
CA ARG A 285 14.93 13.88 14.45
C ARG A 285 16.45 13.82 14.63
N ALA A 286 16.98 14.34 15.74
CA ALA A 286 18.40 14.26 16.05
C ALA A 286 18.88 12.83 16.35
N VAL A 287 18.11 12.07 17.14
CA VAL A 287 18.42 10.68 17.52
C VAL A 287 18.29 9.72 16.33
N CYS A 288 17.35 9.96 15.41
CA CYS A 288 17.14 9.10 14.24
C CYS A 288 18.35 9.03 13.31
N ARG A 289 19.30 9.97 13.38
CA ARG A 289 20.53 9.92 12.59
C ARG A 289 21.43 8.72 12.94
N PHE A 290 21.33 8.22 14.18
CA PHE A 290 22.13 7.09 14.66
C PHE A 290 21.29 5.89 15.10
N ALA A 291 20.01 6.11 15.38
CA ALA A 291 19.11 5.09 15.91
C ALA A 291 17.78 4.99 15.15
N GLY A 292 17.74 5.44 13.88
CA GLY A 292 16.52 5.46 13.07
C GLY A 292 15.84 4.11 12.89
N ARG A 293 16.61 3.01 12.92
CA ARG A 293 16.09 1.63 12.81
C ARG A 293 15.34 1.18 14.09
N MET A 294 15.47 1.89 15.21
CA MET A 294 14.88 1.50 16.50
C MET A 294 13.35 1.41 16.41
N PRO A 295 12.75 0.29 16.84
CA PRO A 295 11.30 0.14 16.93
C PRO A 295 10.81 0.83 18.22
N LEU A 296 10.16 1.99 18.10
CA LEU A 296 9.87 2.86 19.26
C LEU A 296 8.39 3.06 19.56
N ALA A 297 7.50 2.91 18.59
CA ALA A 297 6.08 3.23 18.78
C ALA A 297 5.18 2.17 18.15
N ASN A 298 4.08 1.81 18.82
CA ASN A 298 3.03 1.03 18.18
C ASN A 298 2.39 1.91 17.11
N ALA A 299 2.67 1.64 15.82
CA ALA A 299 2.09 2.35 14.68
C ALA A 299 0.56 2.28 14.69
N ASN A 300 0.08 1.17 15.25
CA ASN A 300 -1.31 0.78 15.27
C ASN A 300 -1.63 0.27 16.68
N LYS A 301 -2.66 0.83 17.32
CA LYS A 301 -3.10 0.42 18.66
C LYS A 301 -4.14 -0.72 18.62
N GLY A 302 -4.31 -1.37 17.46
CA GLY A 302 -5.36 -2.35 17.18
C GLY A 302 -6.67 -1.70 16.75
N ASN A 303 -7.72 -2.51 16.65
CA ASN A 303 -9.06 -2.08 16.22
C ASN A 303 -9.17 -1.68 14.75
N ASN A 304 -8.46 -2.40 13.88
CA ASN A 304 -8.52 -2.21 12.43
C ASN A 304 -9.81 -2.79 11.83
N THR A 305 -10.33 -3.80 12.51
CA THR A 305 -11.53 -4.56 12.18
C THR A 305 -12.06 -5.20 13.48
N PRO A 306 -13.36 -5.50 13.60
CA PRO A 306 -13.87 -6.34 14.68
C PRO A 306 -13.51 -7.83 14.51
N ASP A 307 -12.95 -8.22 13.36
CA ASP A 307 -12.70 -9.61 13.02
C ASP A 307 -11.35 -10.13 13.56
N SER A 308 -11.40 -10.88 14.66
CA SER A 308 -10.21 -11.51 15.26
C SER A 308 -9.47 -12.45 14.31
N GLN A 309 -10.16 -13.09 13.36
CA GLN A 309 -9.50 -14.00 12.42
C GLN A 309 -8.66 -13.28 11.39
N PHE A 310 -9.08 -12.08 10.98
CA PHE A 310 -8.24 -11.24 10.13
C PHE A 310 -6.96 -10.82 10.88
N GLU A 311 -7.09 -10.43 12.15
CA GLU A 311 -5.93 -10.06 12.98
C GLU A 311 -4.96 -11.25 13.14
N GLU A 312 -5.47 -12.45 13.42
CA GLU A 312 -4.66 -13.67 13.51
C GLU A 312 -3.97 -14.02 12.18
N GLN A 313 -4.67 -13.86 11.03
CA GLN A 313 -4.06 -14.02 9.70
C GLN A 313 -2.91 -13.05 9.49
N PHE A 314 -3.12 -11.77 9.76
CA PHE A 314 -2.10 -10.74 9.61
C PHE A 314 -0.88 -11.02 10.50
N LEU A 315 -1.12 -11.36 11.77
CA LEU A 315 -0.05 -11.68 12.72
C LEU A 315 0.71 -12.95 12.35
N SER A 316 0.05 -13.90 11.68
CA SER A 316 0.66 -15.16 11.25
C SER A 316 1.34 -15.08 9.87
N ASP A 317 1.11 -14.02 9.08
CA ASP A 317 1.70 -13.92 7.75
C ASP A 317 3.22 -13.68 7.83
N PRO A 318 4.06 -14.58 7.28
CA PRO A 318 5.50 -14.44 7.35
C PRO A 318 6.07 -13.21 6.61
N GLN A 319 5.30 -12.65 5.68
CA GLN A 319 5.67 -11.45 4.93
C GLN A 319 5.25 -10.15 5.62
N CYS A 320 4.30 -10.20 6.56
CA CYS A 320 3.85 -9.02 7.29
C CYS A 320 4.85 -8.60 8.38
N TYR A 321 4.89 -7.32 8.69
CA TYR A 321 5.66 -6.78 9.80
C TYR A 321 4.78 -6.62 11.05
N THR A 322 5.13 -7.31 12.12
CA THR A 322 4.38 -7.29 13.39
C THR A 322 5.08 -6.51 14.50
N GLY A 323 6.26 -5.93 14.20
CA GLY A 323 7.03 -5.14 15.16
C GLY A 323 6.50 -3.71 15.31
N ASN A 324 7.07 -2.98 16.27
CA ASN A 324 6.76 -1.56 16.45
C ASN A 324 7.29 -0.73 15.27
N LEU A 325 6.61 0.39 14.99
CA LEU A 325 7.04 1.37 14.01
C LEU A 325 8.45 1.87 14.32
N ARG A 326 9.26 1.95 13.28
CA ARG A 326 10.63 2.45 13.39
C ARG A 326 10.64 3.97 13.47
N ALA A 327 11.57 4.50 14.26
CA ALA A 327 11.68 5.92 14.53
C ALA A 327 11.80 6.76 13.24
N ALA A 328 12.68 6.36 12.32
CA ALA A 328 12.84 7.06 11.04
C ALA A 328 11.57 7.01 10.18
N THR A 329 10.91 5.85 10.13
CA THR A 329 9.65 5.67 9.38
C THR A 329 8.57 6.61 9.92
N GLY A 330 8.39 6.68 11.25
CA GLY A 330 7.41 7.58 11.86
C GLY A 330 7.67 9.06 11.55
N LEU A 331 8.92 9.51 11.61
CA LEU A 331 9.29 10.88 11.26
C LEU A 331 9.08 11.21 9.78
N ASN A 332 9.38 10.27 8.88
CA ASN A 332 9.18 10.50 7.46
C ASN A 332 7.71 10.42 7.06
N ILE A 333 6.90 9.62 7.76
CA ILE A 333 5.43 9.68 7.65
C ILE A 333 4.95 11.09 8.01
N LEU A 334 5.35 11.64 9.16
CA LEU A 334 4.98 13.01 9.57
C LEU A 334 5.36 14.05 8.51
N SER A 335 6.59 14.00 8.01
CA SER A 335 7.09 14.91 6.96
C SER A 335 6.28 14.83 5.67
N ALA A 336 5.94 13.61 5.24
CA ALA A 336 5.21 13.39 4.00
C ALA A 336 3.72 13.75 4.11
N LEU A 337 3.13 13.59 5.30
CA LEU A 337 1.76 14.03 5.61
C LEU A 337 1.66 15.56 5.63
N ASP A 338 2.58 16.25 6.30
CA ASP A 338 2.61 17.72 6.35
C ASP A 338 2.71 18.28 4.91
N PHE A 339 3.57 17.68 4.06
CA PHE A 339 3.66 18.04 2.65
C PHE A 339 2.37 17.76 1.88
N THR A 340 1.84 16.53 1.95
CA THR A 340 0.68 16.14 1.14
C THR A 340 -0.55 16.93 1.52
N THR A 341 -0.74 17.24 2.81
CA THR A 341 -1.82 18.09 3.31
C THR A 341 -1.71 19.51 2.75
N ALA A 342 -0.50 20.07 2.69
CA ALA A 342 -0.28 21.40 2.11
C ALA A 342 -0.53 21.45 0.59
N HIS A 343 -0.54 20.29 -0.08
CA HIS A 343 -0.65 20.16 -1.53
C HIS A 343 -1.92 19.43 -2.00
N LEU A 344 -2.95 19.26 -1.13
CA LEU A 344 -4.21 18.63 -1.54
C LEU A 344 -4.85 19.36 -2.72
N ALA A 345 -4.81 20.70 -2.69
CA ALA A 345 -5.32 21.56 -3.76
C ALA A 345 -4.59 21.39 -5.10
N ASP A 346 -3.35 20.90 -5.07
CA ASP A 346 -2.53 20.70 -6.27
C ASP A 346 -2.83 19.36 -6.98
N LEU A 347 -3.60 18.46 -6.35
CA LEU A 347 -4.04 17.23 -6.98
C LEU A 347 -5.06 17.53 -8.08
N ALA A 348 -4.67 17.34 -9.34
CA ALA A 348 -5.49 17.60 -10.52
C ALA A 348 -6.01 16.32 -11.21
N VAL A 349 -5.48 15.15 -10.87
CA VAL A 349 -5.87 13.86 -11.47
C VAL A 349 -7.29 13.48 -11.04
N PRO A 350 -8.14 12.92 -11.93
CA PRO A 350 -9.43 12.37 -11.54
C PRO A 350 -9.32 11.32 -10.42
N PHE A 351 -10.22 11.34 -9.43
CA PHE A 351 -10.17 10.35 -8.35
C PHE A 351 -11.53 10.01 -7.71
N GLN A 352 -11.58 8.84 -7.08
CA GLN A 352 -12.64 8.48 -6.15
C GLN A 352 -12.00 8.09 -4.82
N VAL A 353 -12.20 8.93 -3.80
CA VAL A 353 -11.76 8.61 -2.44
C VAL A 353 -12.85 7.82 -1.73
N MET A 354 -12.46 6.73 -1.09
CA MET A 354 -13.35 5.80 -0.40
C MET A 354 -12.86 5.65 1.04
N HIS A 355 -13.75 5.72 2.03
CA HIS A 355 -13.34 5.63 3.44
C HIS A 355 -14.40 4.93 4.31
N GLY A 356 -13.97 4.14 5.28
CA GLY A 356 -14.85 3.63 6.33
C GLY A 356 -15.26 4.73 7.31
N GLY A 357 -16.55 4.86 7.63
CA GLY A 357 -17.06 5.83 8.60
C GLY A 357 -16.67 5.48 10.04
N SER A 358 -16.41 4.19 10.31
CA SER A 358 -15.94 3.66 11.59
C SER A 358 -14.42 3.43 11.59
N ASP A 359 -13.67 4.01 10.66
CA ASP A 359 -12.21 3.90 10.64
C ASP A 359 -11.60 4.64 11.85
N ARG A 360 -10.83 3.90 12.65
CA ARG A 360 -10.15 4.38 13.86
C ARG A 360 -8.64 4.53 13.70
N VAL A 361 -8.11 4.17 12.53
CA VAL A 361 -6.69 4.23 12.20
C VAL A 361 -6.41 5.47 11.37
N THR A 362 -7.18 5.68 10.31
CA THR A 362 -7.11 6.89 9.47
C THR A 362 -8.41 7.66 9.58
N ASN A 363 -8.33 8.97 9.83
CA ASN A 363 -9.52 9.77 10.10
C ASN A 363 -10.27 10.08 8.78
N PRO A 364 -11.57 9.74 8.64
CA PRO A 364 -12.35 10.02 7.44
C PRO A 364 -12.42 11.51 7.09
N SER A 365 -12.27 12.40 8.08
CA SER A 365 -12.24 13.86 7.88
C SER A 365 -11.11 14.29 6.95
N ALA A 366 -9.99 13.56 6.93
CA ALA A 366 -8.88 13.85 6.01
C ALA A 366 -9.23 13.50 4.55
N SER A 367 -10.05 12.48 4.33
CA SER A 367 -10.60 12.17 2.99
C SER A 367 -11.67 13.16 2.55
N ILE A 368 -12.47 13.67 3.50
CA ILE A 368 -13.37 14.79 3.25
C ILE A 368 -12.55 16.04 2.84
N ALA A 369 -11.46 16.33 3.55
CA ALA A 369 -10.57 17.45 3.23
C ALA A 369 -9.96 17.31 1.83
N LEU A 370 -9.42 16.13 1.49
CA LEU A 370 -8.93 15.82 0.14
C LEU A 370 -10.00 16.10 -0.94
N TYR A 371 -11.21 15.58 -0.74
CA TYR A 371 -12.31 15.81 -1.69
C TYR A 371 -12.66 17.30 -1.81
N ASN A 372 -12.65 18.06 -0.72
CA ASN A 372 -13.03 19.46 -0.73
C ASN A 372 -11.97 20.34 -1.39
N GLU A 373 -10.71 20.14 -1.01
CA GLU A 373 -9.62 21.04 -1.35
C GLU A 373 -9.02 20.77 -2.73
N SER A 374 -9.00 19.51 -3.18
CA SER A 374 -8.42 19.14 -4.48
C SER A 374 -9.08 19.90 -5.64
N ARG A 375 -8.26 20.33 -6.61
CA ARG A 375 -8.72 20.97 -7.85
C ARG A 375 -9.04 19.99 -8.97
N SER A 376 -9.06 18.69 -8.68
CA SER A 376 -9.41 17.66 -9.66
C SER A 376 -10.77 17.94 -10.30
N PRO A 377 -10.88 17.93 -11.64
CA PRO A 377 -12.11 18.24 -12.35
C PRO A 377 -13.16 17.13 -12.19
N LYS A 378 -12.73 15.91 -11.88
CA LYS A 378 -13.60 14.74 -11.70
C LYS A 378 -13.20 14.01 -10.43
N LYS A 379 -13.87 14.37 -9.34
CA LYS A 379 -13.65 13.81 -8.02
C LYS A 379 -14.95 13.30 -7.42
N SER A 380 -14.88 12.22 -6.66
CA SER A 380 -16.01 11.70 -5.87
C SER A 380 -15.53 11.19 -4.51
N LEU A 381 -16.43 11.19 -3.53
CA LEU A 381 -16.19 10.72 -2.17
C LEU A 381 -17.26 9.72 -1.77
N LYS A 382 -16.83 8.57 -1.24
CA LYS A 382 -17.70 7.51 -0.70
C LYS A 382 -17.32 7.24 0.76
N ILE A 383 -18.27 7.43 1.68
CA ILE A 383 -18.11 7.05 3.09
C ILE A 383 -19.02 5.84 3.37
N TYR A 384 -18.47 4.79 3.96
CA TYR A 384 -19.18 3.55 4.33
C TYR A 384 -19.37 3.50 5.84
N PRO A 385 -20.55 3.82 6.38
CA PRO A 385 -20.70 4.16 7.80
C PRO A 385 -20.09 3.15 8.78
N LEU A 386 -20.37 1.86 8.62
CA LEU A 386 -19.95 0.82 9.56
C LEU A 386 -18.68 0.06 9.15
N VAL A 387 -18.03 0.46 8.06
CA VAL A 387 -16.76 -0.13 7.63
C VAL A 387 -15.62 0.49 8.45
N GLU A 388 -14.71 -0.36 8.95
CA GLU A 388 -13.50 0.07 9.67
C GLU A 388 -12.29 0.23 8.71
N HIS A 389 -11.07 0.14 9.22
CA HIS A 389 -9.87 0.46 8.46
C HIS A 389 -9.57 -0.51 7.30
N VAL A 390 -9.78 -1.81 7.53
CA VAL A 390 -9.52 -2.84 6.51
C VAL A 390 -10.71 -2.93 5.56
N MET A 391 -10.83 -1.95 4.67
CA MET A 391 -11.96 -1.81 3.75
C MET A 391 -12.14 -3.05 2.87
N LEU A 392 -11.05 -3.67 2.42
CA LEU A 392 -11.11 -4.87 1.58
C LEU A 392 -10.98 -6.20 2.35
N ARG A 393 -11.45 -6.26 3.61
CA ARG A 393 -11.48 -7.49 4.42
C ARG A 393 -12.49 -8.49 3.87
N VAL A 394 -12.04 -9.71 3.58
CA VAL A 394 -12.91 -10.83 3.21
C VAL A 394 -13.85 -11.16 4.37
N GLY A 395 -15.16 -11.18 4.10
CA GLY A 395 -16.18 -11.46 5.11
C GLY A 395 -16.19 -12.90 5.61
N ARG A 396 -16.74 -13.11 6.81
CA ARG A 396 -16.95 -14.45 7.41
C ARG A 396 -17.98 -15.29 6.67
N ASP A 397 -18.96 -14.63 6.08
CA ASP A 397 -20.01 -15.20 5.25
C ASP A 397 -20.39 -14.21 4.14
N GLU A 398 -21.38 -14.57 3.32
CA GLU A 398 -21.83 -13.72 2.21
C GLU A 398 -22.33 -12.36 2.68
N GLU A 399 -23.03 -12.29 3.81
CA GLU A 399 -23.59 -11.04 4.36
C GLU A 399 -22.48 -10.10 4.84
N ASP A 400 -21.48 -10.63 5.55
CA ASP A 400 -20.30 -9.89 6.00
C ASP A 400 -19.41 -9.44 4.84
N ASP A 401 -19.41 -10.16 3.71
CA ASP A 401 -18.62 -9.83 2.53
C ASP A 401 -19.29 -8.76 1.63
N LEU A 402 -20.59 -8.51 1.80
CA LEU A 402 -21.34 -7.54 0.98
C LEU A 402 -20.69 -6.15 0.91
N PRO A 403 -20.22 -5.53 2.02
CA PRO A 403 -19.56 -4.22 1.95
C PRO A 403 -18.31 -4.25 1.06
N ARG A 404 -17.48 -5.29 1.19
CA ARG A 404 -16.28 -5.47 0.37
C ARG A 404 -16.65 -5.60 -1.11
N GLN A 405 -17.63 -6.44 -1.43
CA GLN A 405 -18.10 -6.62 -2.82
C GLN A 405 -18.65 -5.33 -3.42
N LYS A 406 -19.43 -4.58 -2.65
CA LYS A 406 -19.95 -3.28 -3.05
C LYS A 406 -18.80 -2.32 -3.37
N MET A 407 -17.83 -2.17 -2.47
CA MET A 407 -16.68 -1.28 -2.67
C MET A 407 -15.91 -1.63 -3.94
N MET A 408 -15.56 -2.90 -4.15
CA MET A 408 -14.86 -3.30 -5.38
C MET A 408 -15.70 -3.07 -6.64
N THR A 409 -17.03 -3.17 -6.56
CA THR A 409 -17.93 -2.87 -7.68
C THR A 409 -17.94 -1.37 -7.99
N GLU A 410 -18.05 -0.52 -6.96
CA GLU A 410 -18.00 0.94 -7.12
C GLU A 410 -16.64 1.42 -7.66
N MET A 411 -15.54 0.73 -7.31
CA MET A 411 -14.22 0.97 -7.92
C MET A 411 -14.26 0.73 -9.44
N ILE A 412 -14.84 -0.39 -9.88
CA ILE A 412 -14.98 -0.74 -11.30
C ILE A 412 -15.87 0.28 -12.02
N GLU A 413 -17.02 0.62 -11.43
CA GLU A 413 -17.93 1.64 -11.98
C GLU A 413 -17.26 3.00 -12.16
N PHE A 414 -16.43 3.43 -11.19
CA PHE A 414 -15.66 4.67 -11.32
C PHE A 414 -14.66 4.59 -12.47
N ILE A 415 -13.96 3.47 -12.62
CA ILE A 415 -13.02 3.26 -13.75
C ILE A 415 -13.76 3.32 -15.09
N GLU A 416 -14.93 2.70 -15.19
CA GLU A 416 -15.77 2.75 -16.40
C GLU A 416 -16.23 4.18 -16.70
N GLN A 417 -16.63 4.94 -15.68
CA GLN A 417 -16.97 6.36 -15.85
C GLN A 417 -15.78 7.17 -16.37
N LEU A 418 -14.55 6.90 -15.92
CA LEU A 418 -13.35 7.56 -16.44
C LEU A 418 -13.14 7.25 -17.92
N ARG A 419 -13.36 6.00 -18.34
CA ARG A 419 -13.23 5.58 -19.76
C ARG A 419 -14.28 6.21 -20.67
N ALA A 420 -15.49 6.46 -20.15
CA ALA A 420 -16.59 7.02 -20.93
C ALA A 420 -16.51 8.55 -21.11
N SER A 421 -15.64 9.25 -20.37
CA SER A 421 -15.44 10.69 -20.48
C SER A 421 -14.16 10.96 -21.28
N PRO A 422 -14.25 11.44 -22.54
CA PRO A 422 -13.09 11.67 -23.39
C PRO A 422 -12.16 12.77 -22.88
#